data_AF-A0A7C5XLQ4-F1
#
_entry.id   AF-A0A7C5XLQ4-F1
#
_cell.length_a   1.000
_cell.length_b   1.000
_cell.length_c   1.000
_cell.angle_alpha   90.00
_cell.angle_beta   90.00
_cell.angle_gamma   90.00
#
_symmetry.space_group_name_H-M   'P 1'
#
loop_
_entity.id
_entity.type
_entity.pdbx_description
1 polymer ?
#
loop_
_entity_poly.entity_id
_entity_poly.type
_entity_poly.pdbx_seq_one_letter_code
_entity_poly.pdbx_strand_id
1 'polypeptide(L)' 'MTLPIHLAAEVCERGARYLHLRLEVPRELRGRELTADDLAALGARLEAYQVRRCP' A
#
# COMPACT_ATOMS: atom_id res chain seq x y z
N MET A 1 0.87 -7.26 5.52
CA MET A 1 1.86 -6.43 6.24
C MET A 1 2.53 -5.53 5.21
N THR A 2 2.56 -4.21 5.42
CA THR A 2 3.18 -3.26 4.47
C THR A 2 4.65 -3.09 4.80
N LEU A 3 5.49 -2.89 3.79
CA LEU A 3 6.91 -2.62 3.99
C LEU A 3 7.08 -1.30 4.78
N PRO A 4 7.91 -1.24 5.83
CA PRO A 4 8.27 0.00 6.50
C PRO A 4 8.79 1.06 5.51
N ILE A 5 8.42 2.33 5.73
CA ILE A 5 8.70 3.40 4.76
C ILE A 5 10.19 3.61 4.49
N HIS A 6 11.06 3.40 5.48
CA HIS A 6 12.51 3.54 5.33
C HIS A 6 13.09 2.45 4.40
N LEU A 7 12.54 1.24 4.42
CA LEU A 7 12.93 0.17 3.49
C LEU A 7 12.36 0.41 2.10
N ALA A 8 11.13 0.94 2.01
CA ALA A 8 10.57 1.33 0.71
C ALA A 8 11.43 2.39 0.02
N ALA A 9 11.96 3.36 0.78
CA ALA A 9 12.93 4.32 0.27
C ALA A 9 14.22 3.65 -0.21
N GLU A 10 14.82 2.74 0.57
CA GLU A 10 16.05 2.03 0.16
C GLU A 10 15.85 1.20 -1.12
N VAL A 11 14.73 0.49 -1.22
CA VAL A 11 14.38 -0.29 -2.41
C VAL A 11 14.25 0.63 -3.64
N CYS A 12 13.58 1.77 -3.49
CA CYS A 12 13.45 2.77 -4.56
C CYS A 12 14.80 3.39 -4.94
N GLU A 13 15.67 3.68 -3.97
CA GLU A 13 17.04 4.18 -4.20
C GLU A 13 17.89 3.18 -4.99
N ARG A 14 17.68 1.89 -4.77
CA ARG A 14 18.37 0.79 -5.47
C ARG A 14 17.77 0.45 -6.84
N GLY A 15 16.81 1.25 -7.32
CA GLY A 15 16.18 1.10 -8.64
C GLY A 15 15.08 0.04 -8.72
N ALA A 16 14.70 -0.57 -7.59
CA ALA A 16 13.58 -1.50 -7.56
C ALA A 16 12.23 -0.75 -7.45
N ARG A 17 11.17 -1.37 -7.97
CA ARG A 17 9.81 -0.83 -7.92
C ARG A 17 9.10 -1.27 -6.64
N TYR A 18 8.68 -0.31 -5.83
CA TYR A 18 7.84 -0.55 -4.67
C TYR A 18 6.36 -0.54 -5.08
N LEU A 19 5.66 -1.66 -4.86
CA LEU A 19 4.22 -1.79 -5.05
C LEU A 19 3.52 -1.78 -3.68
N HIS A 20 2.47 -1.00 -3.54
CA HIS A 20 1.68 -0.90 -2.33
C HIS A 20 0.22 -1.24 -2.61
N LEU A 21 -0.42 -1.96 -1.68
CA LEU A 21 -1.85 -2.21 -1.74
C LEU A 21 -2.61 -0.93 -1.37
N ARG A 22 -3.31 -0.36 -2.34
CA ARG A 22 -4.14 0.83 -2.20
C ARG A 22 -5.61 0.43 -2.25
N LEU A 23 -6.34 0.77 -1.21
CA LEU A 23 -7.79 0.65 -1.10
C LEU A 23 -8.30 1.75 -0.18
N GLU A 24 -9.49 2.26 -0.45
CA GLU A 24 -10.12 3.29 0.38
C GLU A 24 -11.14 2.62 1.29
N VAL A 25 -10.76 2.40 2.56
CA VAL A 25 -11.64 1.74 3.54
C VAL A 25 -12.52 2.78 4.25
N PRO A 26 -13.86 2.71 4.08
CA PRO A 26 -14.81 3.54 4.80
C PRO A 26 -14.64 3.36 6.31
N ARG A 27 -14.95 4.40 7.08
CA ARG A 27 -14.74 4.41 8.54
C ARG A 27 -15.40 3.21 9.24
N GLU A 28 -16.59 2.82 8.81
CA GLU A 28 -17.38 1.71 9.38
C GLU A 28 -16.76 0.32 9.17
N LEU A 29 -15.92 0.16 8.14
CA LEU A 29 -15.26 -1.10 7.79
C LEU A 29 -13.83 -1.19 8.33
N ARG A 30 -13.30 -0.11 8.92
CA ARG A 30 -11.94 -0.13 9.50
C ARG A 30 -11.90 -1.03 10.73
N GLY A 31 -10.81 -1.78 10.86
CA GLY A 31 -10.60 -2.72 11.98
C GLY A 31 -11.44 -4.00 11.89
N ARG A 32 -12.21 -4.17 10.81
CA ARG A 32 -12.90 -5.42 10.49
C ARG A 32 -12.04 -6.25 9.52
N GLU A 33 -12.17 -7.56 9.62
CA GLU A 33 -11.65 -8.45 8.58
C GLU A 33 -12.46 -8.25 7.31
N LEU A 34 -11.76 -8.11 6.18
CA LEU A 34 -12.34 -7.91 4.85
C LEU A 34 -12.18 -9.18 4.03
N THR A 35 -13.25 -9.61 3.38
CA THR A 35 -13.21 -10.74 2.44
C THR A 35 -12.61 -10.32 1.09
N ALA A 36 -12.34 -11.30 0.22
CA ALA A 36 -11.88 -11.02 -1.14
C ALA A 36 -12.90 -10.19 -1.94
N ASP A 37 -14.19 -10.46 -1.76
CA ASP A 37 -15.27 -9.72 -2.42
C ASP A 37 -15.35 -8.28 -1.90
N ASP A 38 -15.15 -8.07 -0.59
CA ASP A 38 -15.07 -6.72 0.00
C ASP A 38 -13.89 -5.94 -0.58
N LEU A 39 -12.72 -6.58 -0.70
CA LEU A 39 -11.53 -5.95 -1.29
C LEU A 39 -11.76 -5.55 -2.75
N ALA A 40 -12.42 -6.41 -3.53
CA ALA A 40 -12.78 -6.11 -4.92
C ALA A 40 -13.79 -4.96 -5.00
N ALA A 41 -14.83 -4.97 -4.17
CA ALA A 41 -15.83 -3.91 -4.09
C ALA A 41 -15.23 -2.56 -3.66
N LEU A 42 -14.22 -2.57 -2.80
CA LEU A 42 -13.46 -1.39 -2.37
C LEU A 42 -12.38 -0.93 -3.37
N GLY A 43 -12.27 -1.60 -4.53
CA GLY A 43 -11.33 -1.23 -5.59
C GLY A 43 -9.87 -1.43 -5.19
N ALA A 44 -9.58 -2.48 -4.41
CA ALA A 44 -8.22 -2.80 -3.98
C ALA A 44 -7.31 -3.04 -5.19
N ARG A 45 -6.17 -2.34 -5.23
CA ARG A 45 -5.21 -2.42 -6.33
C ARG A 45 -3.78 -2.28 -5.84
N LEU A 46 -2.85 -2.89 -6.57
CA LEU A 46 -1.42 -2.63 -6.38
C LEU A 46 -1.04 -1.39 -7.17
N GLU A 47 -0.46 -0.42 -6.49
CA GLU A 47 -0.03 0.85 -7.07
C GLU A 47 1.46 1.02 -6.83
N ALA A 48 2.19 1.46 -7.87
CA ALA A 48 3.61 1.70 -7.78
C ALA A 48 3.89 3.06 -7.15
N TYR A 49 4.77 3.08 -6.15
CA TYR A 49 5.21 4.31 -5.49
C TYR A 49 6.72 4.45 -5.60
N GLN A 50 7.16 5.71 -5.71
CA GLN A 50 8.55 6.07 -5.53
C GLN A 50 8.70 6.83 -4.23
N VAL A 51 9.39 6.23 -3.27
CA VAL A 51 9.61 6.80 -1.94
C VAL A 51 11.01 7.37 -1.88
N ARG A 52 11.16 8.58 -1.34
CA ARG A 52 12.44 9.25 -1.12
C ARG A 52 12.46 9.88 0.27
N ARG A 53 13.64 9.98 0.89
CA ARG A 53 13.82 10.78 2.10
C ARG A 53 13.60 12.25 1.74
N CYS A 54 12.87 12.97 2.58
CA CYS A 54 12.82 14.43 2.47
C CYS A 54 14.21 15.01 2.84
N PRO A 55 14.64 16.07 2.15
CA PRO A 55 15.87 16.78 2.51
C PRO A 55 15.78 17.45 3.88
#